data_AF-A0A235HIX0-F1
#
_entry.id   AF-A0A235HIX0-F1
#
_cell.length_a   1.000
_cell.length_b   1.000
_cell.length_c   1.000
_cell.angle_alpha   90.00
_cell.angle_beta   90.00
_cell.angle_gamma   90.00
#
_symmetry.space_group_name_H-M   'P 1'
#
loop_
_entity.id
_entity.type
_entity.pdbx_description
1 polymer ?
#
loop_
_entity_poly.entity_id
_entity_poly.type
_entity_poly.pdbx_seq_one_letter_code
_entity_poly.pdbx_strand_id
1 'polypeptide(L)'
;MEDDPDQAAKARTAVGALVADGEVCFVGDIVLCEFVWVLEGVMRRDRETIARILDLILDNADIRVESETAARAASALHRQGFDFS
;
A
#
# COMPACT_ATOMS: atom_id res chain seq x y z
N MET A 1 9.56 -10.72 -0.56
CA MET A 1 10.87 -10.12 -0.25
C MET A 1 10.61 -9.10 0.83
N GLU A 2 11.14 -9.33 2.01
CA GLU A 2 11.05 -8.43 3.17
C GLU A 2 12.35 -7.64 3.18
N ASP A 3 12.28 -6.31 3.07
CA ASP A 3 13.48 -5.46 3.05
C ASP A 3 14.22 -5.50 4.40
N ASP A 4 13.43 -5.47 5.48
CA ASP A 4 13.88 -5.66 6.85
C ASP A 4 12.96 -6.70 7.54
N PRO A 5 13.48 -7.90 7.87
CA PRO A 5 12.68 -8.96 8.47
C PRO A 5 12.19 -8.62 9.88
N ASP A 6 12.92 -7.78 10.63
CA ASP A 6 12.51 -7.36 11.98
C ASP A 6 11.35 -6.36 11.90
N GLN A 7 11.40 -5.44 10.94
CA GLN A 7 10.28 -4.52 10.67
C GLN A 7 9.06 -5.29 10.16
N ALA A 8 9.25 -6.27 9.28
CA ALA A 8 8.16 -7.10 8.77
C ALA A 8 7.48 -7.90 9.91
N ALA A 9 8.26 -8.47 10.83
CA ALA A 9 7.73 -9.18 11.99
C ALA A 9 6.92 -8.26 12.92
N LYS A 10 7.42 -7.05 13.19
CA LYS A 10 6.71 -6.04 13.99
C LYS A 10 5.41 -5.61 13.33
N ALA A 11 5.43 -5.32 12.04
CA ALA A 11 4.24 -4.95 11.27
C ALA A 11 3.18 -6.06 11.31
N ARG A 12 3.58 -7.32 11.06
CA ARG A 12 2.66 -8.48 11.16
C ARG A 12 2.04 -8.62 12.54
N THR A 13 2.83 -8.43 13.59
CA THR A 13 2.35 -8.54 14.97
C THR A 13 1.35 -7.43 15.29
N ALA A 14 1.66 -6.18 14.93
CA ALA A 14 0.79 -5.03 15.17
C ALA A 14 -0.53 -5.15 14.39
N VAL A 15 -0.46 -5.48 13.10
CA VAL A 15 -1.65 -5.70 12.27
C VAL A 15 -2.48 -6.86 12.80
N GLY A 16 -1.85 -7.98 13.15
CA GLY A 16 -2.53 -9.16 13.70
C GLY A 16 -3.28 -8.87 14.99
N ALA A 17 -2.71 -8.03 15.88
CA ALA A 17 -3.38 -7.60 17.11
C ALA A 17 -4.62 -6.72 16.82
N LEU A 18 -4.48 -5.73 15.92
CA LEU A 18 -5.61 -4.86 15.54
C LEU A 18 -6.77 -5.65 14.92
N VAL A 19 -6.46 -6.56 13.99
CA VAL A 19 -7.47 -7.38 13.34
C VAL A 19 -8.15 -8.34 14.34
N ALA A 20 -7.40 -8.89 15.30
CA ALA A 20 -7.97 -9.74 16.35
C ALA A 20 -8.96 -8.98 17.26
N ASP A 21 -8.75 -7.68 17.44
CA ASP A 21 -9.65 -6.78 18.19
C ASP A 21 -10.81 -6.24 17.33
N GLY A 22 -10.91 -6.66 16.06
CA GLY A 22 -11.94 -6.22 15.12
C GLY A 22 -11.73 -4.81 14.58
N GLU A 23 -10.52 -4.26 14.76
CA GLU A 23 -10.12 -2.96 14.22
C GLU A 23 -9.51 -3.10 12.81
N VAL A 24 -9.49 -1.98 12.08
CA VAL A 24 -8.90 -1.89 10.74
C VAL A 24 -7.64 -1.03 10.76
N CYS A 25 -6.66 -1.40 9.95
CA CYS A 25 -5.45 -0.62 9.75
C CYS A 25 -5.75 0.59 8.86
N PHE A 26 -5.64 1.79 9.41
CA PHE A 26 -5.76 3.02 8.63
C PHE A 26 -4.46 3.34 7.88
N VAL A 27 -4.58 3.63 6.57
CA VAL A 27 -3.45 4.05 5.73
C VAL A 27 -3.77 5.40 5.12
N GLY A 28 -2.94 6.40 5.46
CA GLY A 28 -3.07 7.76 4.92
C GLY A 28 -2.62 7.86 3.46
N ASP A 29 -3.14 8.85 2.73
CA ASP A 29 -2.83 9.04 1.31
C ASP A 29 -1.32 9.29 1.11
N ILE A 30 -0.70 10.06 2.00
CA ILE A 30 0.75 10.32 1.97
C ILE A 30 1.57 9.03 2.12
N VAL A 31 1.09 8.07 2.92
CA VAL A 31 1.78 6.78 3.11
C VAL A 31 1.72 5.96 1.83
N LEU A 32 0.60 6.00 1.09
CA LEU A 32 0.50 5.35 -0.20
C LEU A 32 1.43 5.99 -1.24
N CYS A 33 1.52 7.32 -1.28
CA CYS A 33 2.45 8.01 -2.18
C CYS A 33 3.91 7.61 -1.92
N GLU A 34 4.35 7.65 -0.66
CA GLU A 34 5.69 7.23 -0.27
C GLU A 34 5.94 5.74 -0.58
N PHE A 35 4.93 4.89 -0.35
CA PHE A 35 5.03 3.47 -0.67
C PHE A 35 5.25 3.24 -2.17
N VAL A 36 4.49 3.91 -3.04
CA VAL A 36 4.68 3.86 -4.49
C VAL A 36 6.07 4.37 -4.87
N TRP A 37 6.51 5.49 -4.29
CA TRP A 37 7.83 6.06 -4.54
C TRP A 37 8.96 5.09 -4.17
N VAL A 38 8.87 4.40 -3.03
CA VAL A 38 9.83 3.37 -2.62
C VAL A 38 9.81 2.20 -3.61
N LEU A 39 8.64 1.73 -4.04
CA LEU A 39 8.54 0.61 -4.97
C LEU A 39 9.13 0.94 -6.34
N GLU A 40 8.85 2.12 -6.91
CA GLU A 40 9.34 2.53 -8.23
C GLU A 40 10.83 2.95 -8.18
N GLY A 41 11.19 3.79 -7.21
CA GLY A 41 12.51 4.41 -7.12
C GLY A 41 13.57 3.51 -6.50
N VAL A 42 13.27 2.93 -5.34
CA VAL A 42 14.24 2.14 -4.56
C VAL A 42 14.21 0.67 -5.00
N MET A 43 13.02 0.07 -5.07
CA MET A 43 12.87 -1.34 -5.41
C MET A 43 12.77 -1.62 -6.92
N ARG A 44 12.76 -0.58 -7.76
CA ARG A 44 12.74 -0.67 -9.24
C ARG A 44 11.62 -1.56 -9.78
N ARG A 45 10.46 -1.54 -9.13
CA ARG A 45 9.27 -2.29 -9.57
C ARG A 45 8.64 -1.59 -10.76
N ASP A 46 8.15 -2.38 -11.70
CA ASP A 46 7.36 -1.87 -12.81
C ASP A 46 5.96 -1.45 -12.33
N ARG A 47 5.34 -0.54 -13.09
CA ARG A 47 4.05 0.08 -12.75
C ARG A 47 2.89 -0.90 -12.67
N GLU A 48 2.93 -1.97 -13.45
CA GLU A 48 1.89 -3.02 -13.41
C GLU A 48 2.01 -3.83 -12.12
N THR A 49 3.23 -4.14 -11.69
CA THR A 49 3.50 -4.75 -10.39
C THR A 49 3.07 -3.84 -9.23
N ILE A 50 3.36 -2.54 -9.30
CA ILE A 50 2.92 -1.57 -8.28
C ILE A 50 1.39 -1.51 -8.22
N ALA A 51 0.72 -1.40 -9.38
CA ALA A 51 -0.74 -1.35 -9.44
C ALA A 51 -1.40 -2.60 -8.83
N ARG A 52 -0.86 -3.80 -9.10
CA ARG A 52 -1.36 -5.04 -8.49
C ARG A 52 -1.18 -5.05 -6.97
N ILE A 53 -0.09 -4.49 -6.45
CA ILE A 53 0.10 -4.38 -4.99
C ILE A 53 -0.90 -3.39 -4.39
N LEU A 54 -1.14 -2.26 -5.06
CA LEU A 54 -2.16 -1.30 -4.63
C LEU A 54 -3.56 -1.91 -4.65
N ASP A 55 -3.90 -2.71 -5.67
CA ASP A 55 -5.17 -3.43 -5.74
C ASP A 55 -5.31 -4.38 -4.53
N LEU A 56 -4.24 -5.10 -4.14
CA LEU A 56 -4.25 -5.94 -2.92
C LEU A 56 -4.45 -5.14 -1.63
N ILE A 57 -3.94 -3.90 -1.55
CA ILE A 57 -4.12 -3.04 -0.37
C ILE A 57 -5.56 -2.51 -0.33
N LEU A 58 -6.07 -2.03 -1.48
CA LEU A 58 -7.38 -1.39 -1.60
C LEU A 58 -8.54 -2.40 -1.48
N ASP A 59 -8.31 -3.66 -1.83
CA ASP A 59 -9.31 -4.73 -1.73
C ASP A 59 -9.23 -5.51 -0.39
N ASN A 60 -8.29 -5.15 0.50
CA ASN A 60 -8.14 -5.78 1.80
C ASN A 60 -9.12 -5.19 2.81
N ALA A 61 -10.05 -6.01 3.31
CA ALA A 61 -11.06 -5.60 4.29
C ALA A 61 -10.48 -5.16 5.64
N ASP A 62 -9.26 -5.59 5.98
CA ASP A 62 -8.56 -5.21 7.21
C ASP A 62 -7.84 -3.86 7.07
N ILE A 63 -7.87 -3.23 5.89
CA ILE A 63 -7.20 -1.96 5.60
C ILE A 63 -8.23 -0.91 5.20
N ARG A 64 -8.15 0.27 5.82
CA ARG A 64 -8.92 1.45 5.43
C ARG A 64 -8.00 2.54 4.90
N VAL A 65 -8.08 2.79 3.60
CA VAL A 65 -7.37 3.89 2.95
C VAL A 65 -8.15 5.20 3.13
N GLU A 66 -7.42 6.28 3.44
CA GLU A 66 -7.96 7.63 3.65
C GLU A 66 -8.88 8.08 2.50
N SER A 67 -8.37 8.06 1.27
CA SER A 67 -9.13 8.41 0.07
C SER A 67 -9.18 7.26 -0.95
N GLU A 68 -9.85 6.16 -0.63
CA GLU A 68 -9.88 4.94 -1.48
C GLU A 68 -10.24 5.21 -2.95
N THR A 69 -11.23 6.07 -3.22
CA THR A 69 -11.62 6.41 -4.60
C THR A 69 -10.51 7.15 -5.35
N ALA A 70 -9.83 8.09 -4.67
CA ALA A 70 -8.72 8.82 -5.25
C ALA A 70 -7.52 7.90 -5.47
N ALA A 71 -7.20 7.03 -4.52
CA ALA A 71 -6.13 6.04 -4.65
C ALA A 71 -6.36 5.06 -5.81
N ARG A 72 -7.60 4.60 -6.03
CA ARG A 72 -7.96 3.78 -7.19
C ARG A 72 -7.78 4.54 -8.51
N ALA A 73 -8.21 5.80 -8.56
CA ALA A 73 -8.02 6.64 -9.75
C ALA A 73 -6.54 6.92 -10.03
N ALA A 74 -5.75 7.23 -8.99
CA ALA A 74 -4.31 7.43 -9.08
C ALA A 74 -3.60 6.15 -9.54
N SER A 75 -3.96 4.97 -9.04
CA SER A 75 -3.43 3.68 -9.52
C SER A 75 -3.71 3.46 -11.02
N ALA A 76 -4.92 3.80 -11.48
CA ALA A 76 -5.28 3.67 -12.89
C ALA A 76 -4.52 4.65 -13.81
N LEU A 77 -4.26 5.88 -13.35
CA LEU A 77 -3.45 6.87 -14.06
C LEU A 77 -1.97 6.50 -14.03
N HIS A 78 -1.47 6.01 -12.90
CA HIS A 78 -0.08 5.59 -12.76
C HIS A 78 0.28 4.47 -13.75
N ARG A 79 -0.63 3.50 -13.96
CA ARG A 79 -0.51 2.47 -15.01
C ARG A 79 -0.33 3.05 -16.42
N GLN A 80 -0.86 4.24 -16.68
CA GLN A 80 -0.81 4.91 -17.99
C GLN A 80 0.42 5.80 -18.18
N GLY A 81 1.29 5.92 -17.17
CA GLY A 81 2.49 6.76 -17.26
C GLY A 81 2.46 8.03 -16.42
N PHE A 82 1.35 8.33 -15.74
CA PHE A 82 1.26 9.48 -14.83
C PHE A 82 1.94 9.19 -13.49
N ASP A 83 2.16 10.25 -12.70
CA ASP A 83 2.54 10.08 -11.30
C ASP A 83 1.33 9.56 -10.49
N PHE A 84 1.60 8.90 -9.37
CA PHE A 84 0.56 8.49 -8.43
C PHE A 84 0.09 9.67 -7.55
N SER A 85 0.98 10.64 -7.30
CA SER A 85 0.71 11.88 -6.55
C SER A 85 0.13 13.04 -7.37
#